data_AF-A0A087R6K6-F1
#
_entry.id   AF-A0A087R6K6-F1
#
_cell.length_a   1.000
_cell.length_b   1.000
_cell.length_c   1.000
_cell.angle_alpha   90.00
_cell.angle_beta   90.00
_cell.angle_gamma   90.00
#
_symmetry.space_group_name_H-M   'P 1'
#
loop_
_entity.id
_entity.type
_entity.pdbx_description
1 polymer ?
#
loop_
_entity_poly.entity_id
_entity_poly.type
_entity_poly.pdbx_seq_one_letter_code
_entity_poly.pdbx_strand_id
1 'polypeptide(L)'
;GRSHLSSGLVLRWFQGHLQRCLGAVRYRLQERCRISLSACPGRPPTLHIVPCSDYVCCHISMAVRLIPAIPLGDTLYLMALLPEGPQAPPAPEALWGLNASRQEQRLLSWLKEQAPASSCHLKCLQILKGLRDLRGQGLEEPFCSQWGRVLSSYVLKTALFSLLLQGPLEAWDERFLLERLEDLVLYLRDCLRKQVLMHFFLGNASLPEAVALPRFLKEAAPVNLLAAFDGPTLDLAAFQLINTWIQAPHVIRMYSSPRYLRPALTP
;
A
#
# COMPACT_ATOMS: atom_id res chain seq x y z
N GLY A 1 5.58 -34.96 -15.93
CA GLY A 1 4.81 -34.08 -15.04
C GLY A 1 5.17 -32.63 -15.32
N ARG A 2 4.22 -31.69 -15.25
CA ARG A 2 4.52 -30.26 -15.45
C ARG A 2 5.28 -29.74 -14.22
N SER A 3 6.45 -29.15 -14.44
CA SER A 3 7.20 -28.43 -13.40
C SER A 3 6.66 -27.01 -13.26
N HIS A 4 6.34 -26.59 -12.04
CA HIS A 4 5.87 -25.23 -11.76
C HIS A 4 6.95 -24.43 -11.02
N LEU A 5 6.99 -23.12 -11.24
CA LEU A 5 7.89 -22.24 -10.50
C LEU A 5 7.28 -21.90 -9.12
N SER A 6 7.90 -22.39 -8.06
CA SER A 6 7.43 -22.17 -6.69
C SER A 6 7.79 -20.76 -6.19
N SER A 7 6.78 -19.97 -5.83
CA SER A 7 6.96 -18.62 -5.30
C SER A 7 7.70 -18.63 -3.96
N GLY A 8 7.43 -19.64 -3.12
CA GLY A 8 8.14 -19.86 -1.86
C GLY A 8 9.61 -20.23 -2.04
N LEU A 9 9.96 -21.02 -3.06
CA LEU A 9 11.36 -21.34 -3.37
C LEU A 9 12.11 -20.13 -3.93
N VAL A 10 11.49 -19.36 -4.83
CA VAL A 10 12.08 -18.12 -5.36
C VAL A 10 12.33 -17.11 -4.24
N LEU A 11 11.38 -16.94 -3.32
CA LEU A 11 11.54 -16.03 -2.19
C LEU A 11 12.68 -16.46 -1.26
N ARG A 12 12.79 -17.75 -0.95
CA ARG A 12 13.90 -18.32 -0.14
C ARG A 12 15.25 -18.12 -0.82
N TRP A 13 15.35 -18.44 -2.11
CA TRP A 13 16.57 -18.20 -2.90
C TRP A 13 16.96 -16.71 -2.89
N PHE A 14 15.98 -15.82 -3.10
CA PHE A 14 16.20 -14.38 -3.14
C PHE A 14 16.70 -13.83 -1.80
N GLN A 15 16.11 -14.29 -0.69
CA GLN A 15 16.59 -13.94 0.66
C GLN A 15 18.05 -14.35 0.88
N GLY A 16 18.42 -15.59 0.57
CA GLY A 16 19.80 -16.06 0.70
C GLY A 16 20.77 -15.35 -0.24
N HIS A 17 20.32 -14.93 -1.42
CA HIS A 17 21.12 -14.12 -2.33
C HIS A 17 21.36 -12.71 -1.77
N LEU A 18 20.32 -12.03 -1.28
CA LEU A 18 20.44 -10.70 -0.67
C LEU A 18 21.32 -10.69 0.57
N GLN A 19 21.26 -11.72 1.41
CA GLN A 19 22.15 -11.85 2.57
C GLN A 19 23.63 -11.90 2.15
N ARG A 20 23.95 -12.68 1.12
CA ARG A 20 25.33 -12.77 0.58
C ARG A 20 25.79 -11.44 -0.04
N CYS A 21 24.94 -10.81 -0.86
CA CYS A 21 25.24 -9.51 -1.46
C CYS A 21 25.44 -8.43 -0.40
N LEU A 22 24.59 -8.39 0.62
CA LEU A 22 24.74 -7.47 1.75
C LEU A 22 26.07 -7.71 2.48
N GLY A 23 26.44 -8.97 2.73
CA GLY A 23 27.73 -9.31 3.32
C GLY A 23 28.92 -8.75 2.54
N ALA A 24 28.87 -8.78 1.20
CA ALA A 24 29.93 -8.27 0.34
C ALA A 24 30.05 -6.73 0.33
N VAL A 25 28.95 -6.00 0.51
CA VAL A 25 28.96 -4.52 0.43
C VAL A 25 28.92 -3.83 1.79
N ARG A 26 28.58 -4.55 2.88
CA ARG A 26 28.35 -3.98 4.21
C ARG A 26 29.54 -3.17 4.74
N TYR A 27 30.76 -3.65 4.54
CA TYR A 27 31.96 -2.95 5.01
C TYR A 27 32.11 -1.56 4.40
N ARG A 28 31.75 -1.38 3.12
CA ARG A 28 31.85 -0.07 2.43
C ARG A 28 30.80 0.94 2.91
N LEU A 29 29.74 0.46 3.55
CA LEU A 29 28.60 1.27 3.96
C LEU A 29 28.62 1.60 5.46
N GLN A 30 29.39 0.85 6.26
CA GLN A 30 29.37 0.93 7.73
C GLN A 30 29.73 2.31 8.31
N GLU A 31 30.59 3.07 7.61
CA GLU A 31 30.98 4.42 8.01
C GLU A 31 29.83 5.43 7.84
N ARG A 32 28.91 5.17 6.91
CA ARG A 32 27.81 6.10 6.58
C ARG A 32 26.47 5.66 7.15
N CYS A 33 26.25 4.36 7.31
CA CYS A 33 25.00 3.82 7.83
C CYS A 33 25.16 2.42 8.43
N ARG A 34 24.33 2.13 9.43
CA ARG A 34 24.08 0.78 9.91
C ARG A 34 23.02 0.14 9.03
N ILE A 35 23.34 -1.01 8.46
CA ILE A 35 22.45 -1.75 7.57
C ILE A 35 22.16 -3.13 8.15
N SER A 36 20.89 -3.52 8.19
CA SER A 36 20.45 -4.86 8.56
C SER A 36 19.38 -5.37 7.59
N LEU A 37 19.26 -6.69 7.47
CA LEU A 37 18.24 -7.34 6.65
C LEU A 37 17.37 -8.19 7.56
N SER A 38 16.11 -7.81 7.73
CA SER A 38 15.13 -8.66 8.41
C SER A 38 14.56 -9.64 7.38
N ALA A 39 14.78 -10.94 7.60
CA ALA A 39 14.22 -12.01 6.79
C ALA A 39 13.26 -12.83 7.65
N CYS A 40 12.01 -12.96 7.19
CA CYS A 40 11.04 -13.88 7.76
C CYS A 40 10.69 -14.94 6.71
N PRO A 41 10.55 -16.22 7.10
CA PRO A 41 10.07 -17.26 6.17
C PRO A 41 8.76 -16.84 5.51
N GLY A 42 8.67 -16.96 4.19
CA GLY A 42 7.46 -16.62 3.43
C GLY A 42 7.18 -15.12 3.26
N ARG A 43 8.05 -14.21 3.73
CA ARG A 43 7.87 -12.75 3.53
C ARG A 43 9.04 -12.10 2.78
N PRO A 44 8.80 -11.09 1.93
CA PRO A 44 9.87 -10.30 1.32
C PRO A 44 10.80 -9.71 2.38
N PRO A 45 12.13 -9.85 2.20
CA PRO A 45 13.07 -9.29 3.15
C PRO A 45 12.98 -7.76 3.16
N THR A 46 13.19 -7.17 4.34
CA THR A 46 13.21 -5.71 4.50
C THR A 46 14.62 -5.28 4.91
N LEU A 47 15.20 -4.38 4.13
CA LEU A 47 16.49 -3.76 4.38
C LEU A 47 16.27 -2.53 5.25
N HIS A 48 16.84 -2.53 6.44
CA HIS A 48 16.82 -1.38 7.35
C HIS A 48 18.12 -0.63 7.21
N ILE A 49 18.02 0.68 7.01
CA ILE A 49 19.15 1.58 6.82
C ILE A 49 19.01 2.68 7.86
N VAL A 50 19.99 2.77 8.76
CA VAL A 50 20.06 3.80 9.80
C VAL A 50 21.31 4.63 9.53
N PRO A 51 21.18 5.88 9.07
CA PRO A 51 22.33 6.74 8.84
C PRO A 51 23.16 6.94 10.11
N CYS A 52 24.49 6.86 9.97
CA CYS A 52 25.46 7.28 10.96
C CYS A 52 25.79 8.74 10.67
N SER A 53 24.93 9.65 11.12
CA SER A 53 25.14 11.09 10.98
C SER A 53 25.10 11.74 12.35
N ASP A 54 25.98 12.71 12.56
CA ASP A 54 26.11 13.44 13.82
C ASP A 54 25.12 14.62 13.89
N TYR A 55 24.39 14.87 12.80
CA TYR A 55 23.35 15.88 12.72
C TYR A 55 22.00 15.31 13.19
N VAL A 56 21.39 15.99 14.15
CA VAL A 56 20.14 15.61 14.83
C VAL A 56 18.97 15.31 13.87
N CYS A 57 18.93 15.93 12.68
CA CYS A 57 17.88 15.73 11.68
C CYS A 57 18.10 14.50 10.76
N CYS A 58 19.25 13.82 10.85
CA CYS A 58 19.64 12.76 9.92
C CYS A 58 19.51 11.34 10.47
N HIS A 59 18.95 11.14 11.68
CA HIS A 59 18.71 9.81 12.26
C HIS A 59 17.45 9.11 11.73
N ILE A 60 16.86 9.62 10.64
CA ILE A 60 15.67 9.02 10.05
C ILE A 60 16.07 7.65 9.48
N SER A 61 15.59 6.60 10.13
CA SER A 61 15.75 5.24 9.65
C SER A 61 14.84 5.00 8.44
N MET A 62 15.33 4.23 7.50
CA MET A 62 14.60 3.84 6.29
C MET A 62 14.45 2.33 6.26
N ALA A 63 13.24 1.86 6.00
CA ALA A 63 12.95 0.46 5.77
C ALA A 63 12.54 0.24 4.31
N VAL A 64 13.35 -0.51 3.56
CA VAL A 64 13.13 -0.80 2.14
C VAL A 64 12.74 -2.27 1.99
N ARG A 65 11.49 -2.53 1.61
CA ARG A 65 11.03 -3.89 1.31
C ARG A 65 11.54 -4.29 -0.07
N LEU A 66 12.33 -5.35 -0.13
CA LEU A 66 12.90 -5.89 -1.37
C LEU A 66 12.04 -7.05 -1.84
N ILE A 67 11.38 -6.90 -2.99
CA ILE A 67 10.39 -7.86 -3.51
C ILE A 67 10.93 -8.45 -4.82
N PRO A 68 11.12 -9.78 -4.92
CA PRO A 68 11.45 -10.39 -6.20
C PRO A 68 10.23 -10.30 -7.13
N ALA A 69 10.46 -9.80 -8.34
CA ALA A 69 9.43 -9.57 -9.33
C ALA A 69 9.84 -10.22 -10.66
N ILE A 70 9.02 -11.15 -11.16
CA ILE A 70 9.27 -11.83 -12.43
C ILE A 70 8.44 -11.10 -13.50
N PRO A 71 9.05 -10.58 -14.56
CA PRO A 71 8.31 -9.90 -15.62
C PRO A 71 7.34 -10.87 -16.30
N LEU A 72 6.12 -10.39 -16.55
CA LEU A 72 5.08 -11.08 -17.32
C LEU A 72 4.66 -10.15 -18.46
N GLY A 73 5.26 -10.33 -19.63
CA GLY A 73 5.18 -9.36 -20.72
C GLY A 73 5.85 -8.02 -20.34
N ASP A 74 5.38 -6.93 -20.92
CA ASP A 74 6.07 -5.63 -20.83
C ASP A 74 5.67 -4.79 -19.60
N THR A 75 4.49 -5.06 -19.04
CA THR A 75 3.84 -4.14 -18.10
C THR A 75 3.46 -4.76 -16.77
N LEU A 76 3.63 -6.07 -16.61
CA LEU A 76 3.15 -6.80 -15.43
C LEU A 76 4.27 -7.57 -14.78
N TYR A 77 4.10 -7.86 -13.50
CA TYR A 77 5.03 -8.65 -12.74
C TYR A 77 4.31 -9.68 -11.88
N LEU A 78 4.91 -10.85 -11.75
CA LEU A 78 4.55 -11.86 -10.78
C LEU A 78 5.38 -11.64 -9.52
N MET A 79 4.72 -11.58 -8.37
CA MET A 79 5.31 -11.45 -7.05
C MET A 79 4.95 -12.64 -6.19
N ALA A 80 5.80 -13.00 -5.23
CA ALA A 80 5.45 -14.02 -4.25
C ALA A 80 4.26 -13.55 -3.40
N LEU A 81 3.25 -14.41 -3.23
CA LEU A 81 2.12 -14.14 -2.33
C LEU A 81 2.61 -14.11 -0.89
N LEU A 82 2.10 -13.14 -0.13
CA LEU A 82 2.36 -13.07 1.30
C LEU A 82 1.34 -13.98 2.03
N PRO A 83 1.76 -14.77 3.02
CA PRO A 83 0.80 -15.51 3.84
C PRO A 83 -0.14 -14.55 4.59
N GLU A 84 -1.45 -14.76 4.45
CA GLU A 84 -2.55 -13.97 5.02
C GLU A 84 -2.72 -14.21 6.54
N GLY A 85 -1.64 -14.04 7.30
CA GLY A 85 -1.63 -14.20 8.76
C GLY A 85 -1.23 -15.61 9.23
N PRO A 86 -1.10 -15.81 10.55
CA PRO A 86 -0.58 -17.05 11.14
C PRO A 86 -1.50 -18.27 10.98
N GLN A 87 -2.77 -18.08 10.63
CA GLN A 87 -3.76 -19.17 10.48
C GLN A 87 -4.24 -19.40 9.03
N ALA A 88 -3.70 -18.69 8.05
CA ALA A 88 -4.06 -18.95 6.66
C ALA A 88 -3.44 -20.29 6.21
N PRO A 89 -4.19 -21.15 5.48
CA PRO A 89 -3.61 -22.32 4.86
C PRO A 89 -2.44 -21.90 3.96
N PRO A 90 -1.35 -22.68 3.90
CA PRO A 90 -0.23 -22.36 3.02
C PRO A 90 -0.77 -22.23 1.59
N ALA A 91 -0.56 -21.05 0.98
CA ALA A 91 -0.92 -20.86 -0.42
C ALA A 91 -0.21 -21.93 -1.26
N PRO A 92 -0.89 -22.54 -2.25
CA PRO A 92 -0.26 -23.50 -3.15
C PRO A 92 1.06 -22.93 -3.68
N GLU A 93 2.13 -23.72 -3.63
CA GLU A 93 3.49 -23.23 -3.87
C GLU A 93 3.68 -22.53 -5.23
N ALA A 94 2.85 -22.90 -6.21
CA ALA A 94 2.86 -22.35 -7.56
C ALA A 94 1.99 -21.09 -7.76
N LEU A 95 1.33 -20.55 -6.72
CA LEU A 95 0.55 -19.32 -6.83
C LEU A 95 1.44 -18.09 -6.70
N TRP A 96 1.13 -17.11 -7.55
CA TRP A 96 1.82 -15.83 -7.65
C TRP A 96 0.80 -14.69 -7.56
N GLY A 97 1.17 -13.63 -6.85
CA GLY A 97 0.43 -12.38 -6.86
C GLY A 97 0.75 -11.61 -8.14
N LEU A 98 -0.27 -11.02 -8.75
CA LEU A 98 -0.08 -10.16 -9.91
C LEU A 98 0.14 -8.72 -9.47
N ASN A 99 1.16 -8.08 -10.04
CA ASN A 99 1.45 -6.67 -9.85
C ASN A 99 1.22 -5.88 -11.14
N ALA A 100 0.32 -4.89 -11.08
CA ALA A 100 0.00 -3.99 -12.19
C ALA A 100 0.55 -2.57 -11.98
N SER A 101 1.65 -2.41 -11.23
CA SER A 101 2.23 -1.10 -10.88
C SER A 101 2.55 -0.22 -12.08
N ARG A 102 2.99 -0.78 -13.22
CA ARG A 102 3.18 0.02 -14.45
C ARG A 102 1.86 0.54 -15.01
N GLN A 103 0.77 -0.21 -14.87
CA GLN A 103 -0.57 0.25 -15.29
C GLN A 103 -1.10 1.33 -14.34
N GLU A 104 -0.84 1.20 -13.04
CA GLU A 104 -1.10 2.28 -12.08
C GLU A 104 -0.31 3.54 -12.41
N GLN A 105 0.98 3.42 -12.75
CA GLN A 105 1.82 4.55 -13.13
C GLN A 105 1.31 5.24 -14.39
N ARG A 106 0.87 4.47 -15.39
CA ARG A 106 0.26 5.02 -16.60
C ARG A 106 -1.04 5.77 -16.30
N LEU A 107 -1.92 5.17 -15.51
CA LEU A 107 -3.15 5.83 -15.07
C LEU A 107 -2.85 7.11 -14.30
N LEU A 108 -1.91 7.09 -13.35
CA LEU A 108 -1.51 8.28 -12.60
C LEU A 108 -0.92 9.38 -13.51
N SER A 109 -0.13 8.99 -14.50
CA SER A 109 0.44 9.93 -15.48
C SER A 109 -0.65 10.56 -16.32
N TRP A 110 -1.57 9.75 -16.84
CA TRP A 110 -2.74 10.22 -17.57
C TRP A 110 -3.62 11.14 -16.72
N LEU A 111 -3.96 10.75 -15.48
CA LEU A 111 -4.73 11.58 -14.56
C LEU A 111 -4.06 12.93 -14.29
N LYS A 112 -2.73 12.96 -14.17
CA LYS A 112 -1.96 14.19 -13.97
C LYS A 112 -2.03 15.12 -15.19
N GLU A 113 -2.10 14.56 -16.40
CA GLU A 113 -2.24 15.34 -17.64
C GLU A 113 -3.66 15.89 -17.81
N GLN A 114 -4.68 15.16 -17.34
CA GLN A 114 -6.08 15.56 -17.49
C GLN A 114 -6.62 16.43 -16.36
N ALA A 115 -6.08 16.29 -15.14
CA ALA A 115 -6.54 17.06 -13.98
C ALA A 115 -5.97 18.49 -13.98
N PRO A 116 -6.60 19.43 -13.24
CA PRO A 116 -6.03 20.77 -13.04
C PRO A 116 -4.59 20.72 -12.53
N ALA A 117 -3.75 21.67 -12.96
CA ALA A 117 -2.37 21.78 -12.47
C ALA A 117 -2.29 21.91 -10.93
N SER A 118 -3.31 22.55 -10.34
CA SER A 118 -3.56 22.71 -8.91
C SER A 118 -4.27 21.51 -8.27
N SER A 119 -4.32 20.33 -8.90
CA SER A 119 -5.18 19.26 -8.38
C SER A 119 -4.75 18.72 -7.01
N CYS A 120 -5.72 18.50 -6.12
CA CYS A 120 -5.52 18.02 -4.76
C CYS A 120 -5.57 16.49 -4.58
N HIS A 121 -5.87 15.70 -5.61
CA HIS A 121 -6.13 14.26 -5.47
C HIS A 121 -5.01 13.48 -4.74
N LEU A 122 -3.74 13.76 -5.04
CA LEU A 122 -2.61 13.14 -4.33
C LEU A 122 -2.46 13.67 -2.90
N LYS A 123 -2.76 14.96 -2.66
CA LYS A 123 -2.79 15.54 -1.31
C LYS A 123 -3.85 14.85 -0.45
N CYS A 124 -5.06 14.63 -0.99
CA CYS A 124 -6.12 13.87 -0.31
C CYS A 124 -5.63 12.47 0.09
N LEU A 125 -5.00 11.74 -0.84
CA LEU A 125 -4.48 10.40 -0.56
C LEU A 125 -3.38 10.40 0.51
N GLN A 126 -2.48 11.38 0.48
CA GLN A 126 -1.41 11.54 1.46
C GLN A 126 -1.96 11.86 2.85
N ILE A 127 -2.89 12.80 2.96
CA ILE A 127 -3.54 13.16 4.24
C ILE A 127 -4.28 11.94 4.80
N LEU A 128 -5.05 11.24 3.98
CA LEU A 128 -5.81 10.07 4.43
C LEU A 128 -4.91 8.92 4.90
N LYS A 129 -3.80 8.67 4.19
CA LYS A 129 -2.77 7.72 4.65
C LYS A 129 -2.19 8.14 6.00
N GLY A 130 -1.83 9.42 6.14
CA GLY A 130 -1.33 9.96 7.40
C GLY A 130 -2.32 9.78 8.55
N LEU A 131 -3.59 10.13 8.34
CA LEU A 131 -4.65 9.94 9.34
C LEU A 131 -4.83 8.48 9.73
N ARG A 132 -4.84 7.56 8.77
CA ARG A 132 -4.88 6.11 9.02
C ARG A 132 -3.70 5.66 9.87
N ASP A 133 -2.48 6.08 9.50
CA ASP A 133 -1.25 5.64 10.18
C ASP A 133 -1.16 6.20 11.61
N LEU A 134 -1.50 7.47 11.79
CA LEU A 134 -1.57 8.11 13.10
C LEU A 134 -2.62 7.46 14.00
N ARG A 135 -3.80 7.14 13.44
CA ARG A 135 -4.83 6.47 14.24
C ARG A 135 -4.43 5.05 14.62
N GLY A 136 -3.79 4.32 13.71
CA GLY A 136 -3.35 2.94 13.96
C GLY A 136 -2.51 2.80 15.23
N GLN A 137 -1.69 3.80 15.56
CA GLN A 137 -0.84 3.79 16.76
C GLN A 137 -1.62 3.77 18.09
N GLY A 138 -2.88 4.22 18.09
CA GLY A 138 -3.72 4.31 19.29
C GLY A 138 -4.85 3.29 19.36
N LEU A 139 -4.87 2.29 18.47
CA LEU A 139 -5.89 1.23 18.47
C LEU A 139 -5.39 0.03 19.28
N GLU A 140 -6.31 -0.64 19.97
CA GLU A 140 -6.01 -1.88 20.70
C GLU A 140 -6.01 -3.10 19.76
N GLU A 141 -5.24 -4.13 20.13
CA GLU A 141 -5.29 -5.44 19.45
C GLU A 141 -6.59 -6.18 19.80
N PRO A 142 -7.14 -7.02 18.89
CA PRO A 142 -6.58 -7.44 17.60
C PRO A 142 -6.85 -6.48 16.44
N PHE A 143 -7.67 -5.44 16.66
CA PHE A 143 -8.17 -4.59 15.57
C PHE A 143 -7.07 -3.69 14.99
N CYS A 144 -6.09 -3.26 15.78
CA CYS A 144 -4.92 -2.51 15.30
C CYS A 144 -4.23 -3.21 14.11
N SER A 145 -3.98 -4.52 14.22
CA SER A 145 -3.37 -5.30 13.14
C SER A 145 -4.24 -5.40 11.88
N GLN A 146 -5.56 -5.35 12.03
CA GLN A 146 -6.52 -5.40 10.93
C GLN A 146 -6.73 -4.04 10.27
N TRP A 147 -6.71 -2.94 11.04
CA TRP A 147 -6.92 -1.57 10.56
C TRP A 147 -6.04 -1.22 9.35
N GLY A 148 -4.73 -1.48 9.47
CA GLY A 148 -3.78 -1.24 8.39
C GLY A 148 -3.94 -2.18 7.19
N ARG A 149 -4.51 -3.38 7.40
CA ARG A 149 -4.79 -4.35 6.32
C ARG A 149 -6.05 -3.97 5.55
N VAL A 150 -7.14 -3.67 6.26
CA VAL A 150 -8.42 -3.23 5.67
C VAL A 150 -8.21 -1.94 4.90
N LEU A 151 -7.61 -0.92 5.53
CA LEU A 151 -7.30 0.37 4.89
C LEU A 151 -5.89 0.40 4.32
N SER A 152 -5.47 -0.69 3.67
CA SER A 152 -4.15 -0.74 3.04
C SER A 152 -3.96 0.42 2.06
N SER A 153 -2.70 0.80 1.81
CA SER A 153 -2.39 1.84 0.83
C SER A 153 -2.91 1.52 -0.57
N TYR A 154 -3.15 0.24 -0.87
CA TYR A 154 -3.74 -0.19 -2.12
C TYR A 154 -5.26 0.04 -2.16
N VAL A 155 -5.97 -0.25 -1.06
CA VAL A 155 -7.41 0.04 -0.91
C VAL A 155 -7.68 1.55 -1.02
N LEU A 156 -6.91 2.38 -0.30
CA LEU A 156 -7.06 3.84 -0.35
C LEU A 156 -6.83 4.39 -1.78
N LYS A 157 -5.81 3.87 -2.48
CA LYS A 157 -5.50 4.27 -3.85
C LYS A 157 -6.59 3.82 -4.84
N THR A 158 -7.11 2.60 -4.66
CA THR A 158 -8.18 2.07 -5.51
C THR A 158 -9.46 2.90 -5.36
N ALA A 159 -9.82 3.27 -4.13
CA ALA A 159 -10.96 4.15 -3.88
C ALA A 159 -10.80 5.53 -4.53
N LEU A 160 -9.60 6.13 -4.43
CA LEU A 160 -9.29 7.39 -5.11
C LEU A 160 -9.46 7.28 -6.62
N PHE A 161 -8.92 6.23 -7.24
CA PHE A 161 -9.06 6.04 -8.69
C PHE A 161 -10.52 5.86 -9.11
N SER A 162 -11.32 5.11 -8.34
CA SER A 162 -12.75 4.97 -8.60
C SER A 162 -13.47 6.31 -8.57
N LEU A 163 -13.19 7.17 -7.58
CA LEU A 163 -13.80 8.49 -7.50
C LEU A 163 -13.33 9.43 -8.61
N LEU A 164 -12.04 9.43 -8.94
CA LEU A 164 -11.49 10.26 -10.02
C LEU A 164 -12.14 9.97 -11.37
N LEU A 165 -12.50 8.72 -11.64
CA LEU A 165 -13.14 8.33 -12.90
C LEU A 165 -14.67 8.45 -12.88
N GLN A 166 -15.30 8.73 -11.74
CA GLN A 166 -16.77 8.86 -11.64
C GLN A 166 -17.28 10.27 -11.93
N GLY A 167 -16.41 11.29 -11.90
CA GLY A 167 -16.80 12.69 -12.06
C GLY A 167 -15.77 13.52 -12.82
N PRO A 168 -16.05 14.82 -13.04
CA PRO A 168 -15.14 15.73 -13.73
C PRO A 168 -13.84 15.90 -12.93
N LEU A 169 -12.69 15.83 -13.62
CA LEU A 169 -11.38 15.96 -12.98
C LEU A 169 -11.13 17.39 -12.47
N GLU A 170 -11.83 18.38 -13.03
CA GLU A 170 -11.82 19.77 -12.60
C GLU A 170 -12.34 19.95 -11.17
N ALA A 171 -13.22 19.04 -10.70
CA ALA A 171 -13.69 19.05 -9.33
C ALA A 171 -12.58 18.76 -8.30
N TRP A 172 -11.42 18.30 -8.75
CA TRP A 172 -10.25 18.04 -7.91
C TRP A 172 -9.28 19.22 -7.81
N ASP A 173 -9.69 20.43 -8.16
CA ASP A 173 -8.91 21.64 -7.89
C ASP A 173 -8.61 21.79 -6.38
N GLU A 174 -7.47 22.38 -6.03
CA GLU A 174 -7.02 22.53 -4.64
C GLU A 174 -7.96 23.33 -3.75
N ARG A 175 -8.77 24.24 -4.30
CA ARG A 175 -9.77 24.98 -3.52
C ARG A 175 -10.82 24.06 -2.90
N PHE A 176 -11.02 22.86 -3.45
CA PHE A 176 -11.97 21.86 -2.96
C PHE A 176 -11.30 20.72 -2.16
N LEU A 177 -10.08 20.93 -1.66
CA LEU A 177 -9.30 19.89 -0.97
C LEU A 177 -10.09 19.21 0.17
N LEU A 178 -10.81 19.99 0.97
CA LEU A 178 -11.55 19.46 2.12
C LEU A 178 -12.73 18.60 1.67
N GLU A 179 -13.50 19.10 0.70
CA GLU A 179 -14.65 18.44 0.09
C GLU A 179 -14.23 17.15 -0.62
N ARG A 180 -13.13 17.18 -1.38
CA ARG A 180 -12.59 15.98 -2.05
C ARG A 180 -12.08 14.94 -1.06
N LEU A 181 -11.51 15.38 0.05
CA LEU A 181 -11.08 14.47 1.11
C LEU A 181 -12.28 13.85 1.84
N GLU A 182 -13.33 14.63 2.09
CA GLU A 182 -14.59 14.14 2.65
C GLU A 182 -15.26 13.12 1.72
N ASP A 183 -15.37 13.42 0.42
CA ASP A 183 -15.91 12.50 -0.59
C ASP A 183 -15.14 11.17 -0.59
N LEU A 184 -13.81 11.21 -0.49
CA LEU A 184 -12.98 10.01 -0.42
C LEU A 184 -13.24 9.18 0.85
N VAL A 185 -13.39 9.84 2.00
CA VAL A 185 -13.72 9.19 3.27
C VAL A 185 -15.10 8.54 3.22
N LEU A 186 -16.12 9.28 2.72
CA LEU A 186 -17.49 8.79 2.62
C LEU A 186 -17.60 7.63 1.63
N TYR A 187 -16.93 7.72 0.49
CA TYR A 187 -16.86 6.64 -0.49
C TYR A 187 -16.24 5.37 0.11
N LEU A 188 -15.12 5.50 0.83
CA LEU A 188 -14.50 4.37 1.52
C LEU A 188 -15.41 3.76 2.58
N ARG A 189 -16.07 4.58 3.41
CA ARG A 189 -17.07 4.11 4.38
C ARG A 189 -18.15 3.29 3.69
N ASP A 190 -18.67 3.77 2.57
CA ASP A 190 -19.74 3.10 1.83
C ASP A 190 -19.26 1.78 1.22
N CYS A 191 -18.05 1.74 0.69
CA CYS A 191 -17.42 0.50 0.22
C CYS A 191 -17.27 -0.53 1.35
N LEU A 192 -16.83 -0.09 2.53
CA LEU A 192 -16.68 -0.96 3.71
C LEU A 192 -18.03 -1.51 4.18
N ARG A 193 -19.05 -0.66 4.34
CA ARG A 193 -20.40 -1.08 4.75
C ARG A 193 -21.06 -2.01 3.73
N LYS A 194 -20.87 -1.74 2.44
CA LYS A 194 -21.34 -2.60 1.35
C LYS A 194 -20.45 -3.84 1.16
N GLN A 195 -19.31 -3.90 1.84
CA GLN A 195 -18.29 -4.94 1.72
C GLN A 195 -17.78 -5.14 0.28
N VAL A 196 -17.78 -4.07 -0.52
CA VAL A 196 -17.42 -4.11 -1.94
C VAL A 196 -16.47 -2.97 -2.30
N LEU A 197 -15.27 -3.34 -2.73
CA LEU A 197 -14.35 -2.48 -3.46
C LEU A 197 -13.61 -3.32 -4.50
N MET A 198 -14.00 -3.19 -5.76
CA MET A 198 -13.41 -3.99 -6.84
C MET A 198 -11.97 -3.53 -7.15
N HIS A 199 -11.11 -4.50 -7.44
CA HIS A 199 -9.75 -4.27 -7.88
C HIS A 199 -9.75 -3.48 -9.18
N PHE A 200 -9.03 -2.36 -9.20
CA PHE A 200 -9.18 -1.36 -10.26
C PHE A 200 -8.88 -1.86 -11.68
N PHE A 201 -7.92 -2.78 -11.84
CA PHE A 201 -7.48 -3.27 -13.16
C PHE A 201 -7.97 -4.67 -13.54
N LEU A 202 -8.58 -5.44 -12.62
CA LEU A 202 -8.94 -6.83 -12.88
C LEU A 202 -10.44 -6.90 -13.11
N GLY A 203 -10.85 -7.30 -14.32
CA GLY A 203 -12.26 -7.34 -14.73
C GLY A 203 -12.91 -5.96 -14.87
N ASN A 204 -12.12 -4.88 -14.95
CA ASN A 204 -12.63 -3.53 -15.10
C ASN A 204 -12.57 -3.08 -16.58
N ALA A 205 -13.72 -3.11 -17.24
CA ALA A 205 -13.87 -2.67 -18.62
C ALA A 205 -14.00 -1.14 -18.77
N SER A 206 -14.26 -0.42 -17.69
CA SER A 206 -14.56 1.03 -17.70
C SER A 206 -13.33 1.93 -17.62
N LEU A 207 -12.13 1.39 -17.88
CA LEU A 207 -10.89 2.15 -17.83
C LEU A 207 -10.71 3.00 -19.10
N PRO A 208 -10.12 4.22 -18.97
CA PRO A 208 -9.78 5.04 -20.13
C PRO A 208 -8.88 4.28 -21.10
N GLU A 209 -9.12 4.42 -22.41
CA GLU A 209 -8.34 3.74 -23.46
C GLU A 209 -6.84 4.05 -23.37
N ALA A 210 -6.50 5.26 -22.92
CA ALA A 210 -5.12 5.72 -22.71
C ALA A 210 -4.31 4.85 -21.73
N VAL A 211 -4.97 4.08 -20.85
CA VAL A 211 -4.29 3.21 -19.87
C VAL A 211 -3.87 1.87 -20.49
N ALA A 212 -4.33 1.54 -21.72
CA ALA A 212 -3.94 0.37 -22.51
C ALA A 212 -3.73 -0.91 -21.67
N LEU A 213 -4.83 -1.45 -21.13
CA LEU A 213 -4.81 -2.63 -20.27
C LEU A 213 -4.77 -3.93 -21.11
N PRO A 214 -3.86 -4.88 -20.83
CA PRO A 214 -3.81 -6.20 -21.46
C PRO A 214 -5.16 -6.91 -21.42
N ARG A 215 -5.51 -7.56 -22.54
CA ARG A 215 -6.81 -8.22 -22.75
C ARG A 215 -7.19 -9.16 -21.61
N PHE A 216 -6.26 -10.00 -21.16
CA PHE A 216 -6.53 -10.97 -20.11
C PHE A 216 -6.84 -10.35 -18.74
N LEU A 217 -6.43 -9.10 -18.48
CA LEU A 217 -6.81 -8.38 -17.25
C LEU A 217 -8.22 -7.80 -17.36
N LYS A 218 -8.60 -7.32 -18.55
CA LYS A 218 -9.97 -6.87 -18.83
C LYS A 218 -10.97 -8.02 -18.74
N GLU A 219 -10.59 -9.20 -19.21
CA GLU A 219 -11.42 -10.42 -19.22
C GLU A 219 -11.32 -11.24 -17.93
N ALA A 220 -10.44 -10.87 -16.99
CA ALA A 220 -10.33 -11.55 -15.71
C ALA A 220 -11.63 -11.41 -14.89
N ALA A 221 -11.93 -12.41 -14.06
CA ALA A 221 -13.01 -12.29 -13.09
C ALA A 221 -12.76 -11.08 -12.17
N PRO A 222 -13.76 -10.21 -11.93
CA PRO A 222 -13.63 -9.09 -11.01
C PRO A 222 -13.22 -9.58 -9.62
N VAL A 223 -12.24 -8.91 -9.01
CA VAL A 223 -11.73 -9.27 -7.69
C VAL A 223 -12.15 -8.21 -6.68
N ASN A 224 -12.92 -8.59 -5.65
CA ASN A 224 -13.25 -7.70 -4.55
C ASN A 224 -12.11 -7.67 -3.52
N LEU A 225 -11.52 -6.49 -3.30
CA LEU A 225 -10.41 -6.28 -2.35
C LEU A 225 -10.83 -6.48 -0.89
N LEU A 226 -12.12 -6.39 -0.58
CA LEU A 226 -12.64 -6.52 0.78
C LEU A 226 -13.11 -7.95 1.11
N ALA A 227 -13.12 -8.86 0.13
CA ALA A 227 -13.64 -10.22 0.31
C ALA A 227 -12.84 -11.09 1.30
N ALA A 228 -11.62 -10.68 1.65
CA ALA A 228 -10.79 -11.38 2.63
C ALA A 228 -11.10 -11.03 4.10
N PHE A 229 -12.00 -10.08 4.35
CA PHE A 229 -12.36 -9.62 5.69
C PHE A 229 -13.82 -9.99 6.00
N ASP A 230 -14.09 -10.30 7.26
CA ASP A 230 -15.46 -10.52 7.72
C ASP A 230 -16.24 -9.21 7.86
N GLY A 231 -17.58 -9.31 7.83
CA GLY A 231 -18.47 -8.15 7.94
C GLY A 231 -18.25 -7.31 9.20
N PRO A 232 -18.17 -7.91 10.41
CA PRO A 232 -17.93 -7.16 11.63
C PRO A 232 -16.63 -6.35 11.63
N THR A 233 -15.54 -6.88 11.08
CA THR A 233 -14.27 -6.16 10.93
C THR A 233 -14.42 -4.96 10.00
N LEU A 234 -15.14 -5.14 8.89
CA LEU A 234 -15.38 -4.07 7.91
C LEU A 234 -16.30 -2.98 8.47
N ASP A 235 -17.33 -3.33 9.23
CA ASP A 235 -18.21 -2.39 9.90
C ASP A 235 -17.47 -1.58 10.97
N LEU A 236 -16.63 -2.23 11.77
CA LEU A 236 -15.78 -1.55 12.75
C LEU A 236 -14.77 -0.62 12.06
N ALA A 237 -14.18 -1.04 10.94
CA ALA A 237 -13.31 -0.19 10.13
C ALA A 237 -14.07 1.02 9.55
N ALA A 238 -15.31 0.84 9.09
CA ALA A 238 -16.14 1.94 8.59
C ALA A 238 -16.47 2.96 9.68
N PHE A 239 -16.84 2.48 10.88
CA PHE A 239 -17.07 3.32 12.05
C PHE A 239 -15.81 4.08 12.46
N GLN A 240 -14.68 3.36 12.58
CA GLN A 240 -13.41 3.94 12.98
C GLN A 240 -12.87 4.94 11.95
N LEU A 241 -13.09 4.72 10.66
CA LEU A 241 -12.74 5.66 9.59
C LEU A 241 -13.45 7.01 9.79
N ILE A 242 -14.77 6.98 10.03
CA ILE A 242 -15.56 8.20 10.24
C ILE A 242 -15.17 8.90 11.55
N ASN A 243 -14.96 8.17 12.64
CA ASN A 243 -14.48 8.76 13.88
C ASN A 243 -13.12 9.44 13.71
N THR A 244 -12.21 8.80 12.96
CA THR A 244 -10.89 9.36 12.66
C THR A 244 -11.00 10.63 11.84
N TRP A 245 -11.92 10.66 10.86
CA TRP A 245 -12.21 11.84 10.06
C TRP A 245 -12.75 13.01 10.90
N ILE A 246 -13.78 12.76 11.72
CA ILE A 246 -14.36 13.77 12.62
C ILE A 246 -13.29 14.32 13.59
N GLN A 247 -12.39 13.46 14.05
CA GLN A 247 -11.29 13.84 14.96
C GLN A 247 -10.03 14.34 14.23
N ALA A 248 -10.03 14.45 12.90
CA ALA A 248 -8.82 14.73 12.13
C ALA A 248 -8.04 15.98 12.61
N PRO A 249 -8.68 17.14 12.91
CA PRO A 249 -7.95 18.30 13.42
C PRO A 249 -7.20 18.02 14.74
N HIS A 250 -7.80 17.22 15.62
CA HIS A 250 -7.22 16.84 16.90
C HIS A 250 -6.08 15.84 16.71
N VAL A 251 -6.26 14.83 15.86
CA VAL A 251 -5.24 13.84 15.52
C VAL A 251 -4.02 14.53 14.90
N ILE A 252 -4.22 15.39 13.91
CA ILE A 252 -3.12 16.12 13.26
C ILE A 252 -2.39 16.98 14.30
N ARG A 253 -3.11 17.73 15.15
CA ARG A 253 -2.51 18.58 16.18
C ARG A 253 -1.69 17.77 17.19
N MET A 254 -2.24 16.66 17.70
CA MET A 254 -1.58 15.80 18.68
C MET A 254 -0.22 15.30 18.20
N TYR A 255 -0.14 14.84 16.94
CA TYR A 255 1.06 14.23 16.37
C TYR A 255 1.97 15.22 15.62
N SER A 256 1.52 16.45 15.37
CA SER A 256 2.37 17.55 14.87
C SER A 256 3.34 18.11 15.92
N SER A 257 3.21 17.70 17.18
CA SER A 257 4.11 18.13 18.25
C SER A 257 5.49 17.45 18.12
N PRO A 258 6.62 18.17 18.27
CA PRO A 258 7.98 17.63 18.08
C PRO A 258 8.32 16.39 18.93
N ARG A 259 7.54 16.12 19.98
CA ARG A 259 7.71 14.97 20.87
C ARG A 259 7.38 13.62 20.22
N TYR A 260 6.49 13.60 19.23
CA TYR A 260 6.08 12.36 18.52
C TYR A 260 6.85 12.10 17.22
N LEU A 261 7.75 13.01 16.81
CA LEU A 261 8.70 12.79 15.72
C LEU A 261 9.92 11.96 16.15
N ARG A 262 10.04 11.61 17.44
CA ARG A 262 11.06 10.67 17.90
C ARG A 262 10.58 9.24 17.63
N PRO A 263 11.39 8.39 16.98
CA PRO A 263 11.06 6.97 16.88
C PRO A 263 10.89 6.40 18.29
N ALA A 264 9.90 5.51 18.45
CA ALA A 264 9.84 4.66 19.62
C ALA A 264 11.20 4.00 19.82
N LEU A 265 11.85 4.30 20.95
CA LEU A 265 12.98 3.54 21.44
C LEU A 265 12.44 2.13 21.71
N THR A 266 12.70 1.19 20.82
CA THR A 266 12.57 -0.22 21.17
C THR A 266 13.73 -0.60 22.10
N PRO A 267 13.49 -1.48 23.09
CA PRO A 267 14.43 -1.82 24.15
C PRO A 267 15.73 -2.48 23.63
#